data_AF-A0A960QNH1-F1
#
_entry.id   AF-A0A960QNH1-F1
#
_cell.length_a   1.000
_cell.length_b   1.000
_cell.length_c   1.000
_cell.angle_alpha   90.00
_cell.angle_beta   90.00
_cell.angle_gamma   90.00
#
_symmetry.space_group_name_H-M   'P 1'
#
loop_
_entity.id
_entity.type
_entity.pdbx_description
1 polymer ?
#
loop_
_entity_poly.entity_id
_entity_poly.type
_entity_poly.pdbx_seq_one_letter_code
_entity_poly.pdbx_strand_id
1 'polypeptide(L)'
;MNNNVMKWVLSVILLAGGFSLYAAPVRDKQVEAELISKVSHIQPGVPFELGLRLTHDPHWHTYWLNDGDSGLPTRMKWELPEGFSVSEIQWPYPERLSLPPLMSYGYEGVVLLLFTVTPPADLQPGTEVTLGGKASWLMCKEICIPGKAALSLNLPVRAEAPEPSAQADQFTEAERRLPLVSDNWSILAEADDQTVQLTVTAKTTPLPKLEELVFFPFEKGVIENAPEQVLETKGESYQLTIPRAETVPPLPDRLRGVLVSENHAWEPGRHALLVDIPWGKPAPALPAATRPATATISLPAAILFAFIGGLILNLMPCVFPVISLKILGFVQQAGEHPKQVRYHGLMFAAGVMISFWILAGILLALRAGGAVFGWGFQLSNPTFLVGLIALFYVMALNLFGVFEIGVSLTSAGQTVTSKGSWSGSFFSGVLATVIATPCSAPLMGAAVGFALTQPASVSLMIFSSLGFGMAFPYLLLTRFPALLMRLPKPGAWMETMKQSMGFILAATVVWLFWVLSARSASSSLPWVMVMFLLLALASWIYGRWGALH
;
A
#
# COMPACT_ATOMS: atom_id res chain seq x y z
N MET A 1 49.72 -19.66 -38.49
CA MET A 1 48.80 -20.35 -37.58
C MET A 1 47.44 -20.45 -38.25
N ASN A 2 46.90 -21.67 -38.32
CA ASN A 2 46.09 -22.17 -39.43
C ASN A 2 44.58 -21.85 -39.33
N ASN A 3 43.98 -21.45 -40.45
CA ASN A 3 42.53 -21.23 -40.67
C ASN A 3 41.65 -22.49 -40.50
N ASN A 4 42.25 -23.63 -40.15
CA ASN A 4 41.55 -24.90 -39.95
C ASN A 4 41.08 -25.12 -38.49
N VAL A 5 41.59 -24.37 -37.52
CA VAL A 5 41.13 -24.49 -36.12
C VAL A 5 39.78 -23.78 -35.91
N MET A 6 39.53 -22.68 -36.63
CA MET A 6 38.26 -21.94 -36.55
C MET A 6 37.07 -22.75 -37.13
N LYS A 7 37.31 -23.55 -38.17
CA LYS A 7 36.28 -24.40 -38.79
C LYS A 7 35.94 -25.65 -37.97
N TRP A 8 36.86 -26.13 -37.12
CA TRP A 8 36.60 -27.26 -36.22
C TRP A 8 35.77 -26.86 -34.99
N VAL A 9 35.97 -25.64 -34.47
CA VAL A 9 35.19 -25.11 -33.33
C VAL A 9 33.73 -24.82 -33.71
N LEU A 10 33.48 -24.37 -34.95
CA LEU A 10 32.12 -24.11 -35.44
C LEU A 10 31.30 -25.38 -35.72
N SER A 11 31.94 -26.51 -36.04
CA SER A 11 31.25 -27.78 -36.31
C SER A 11 30.89 -28.56 -35.04
N VAL A 12 31.58 -28.33 -33.91
CA VAL A 12 31.27 -28.99 -32.62
C VAL A 12 30.09 -28.31 -31.91
N ILE A 13 29.82 -27.04 -32.18
CA ILE A 13 28.68 -26.30 -31.61
C ILE A 13 27.34 -26.67 -32.31
N LEU A 14 27.39 -27.26 -33.51
CA LEU A 14 26.21 -27.62 -34.31
C LEU A 14 25.63 -29.02 -34.03
N LEU A 15 26.25 -29.81 -33.13
CA LEU A 15 25.83 -31.20 -32.82
C LEU A 15 25.38 -31.40 -31.36
N ALA A 16 25.28 -30.33 -30.57
CA ALA A 16 24.78 -30.37 -29.19
C ALA A 16 23.44 -29.63 -29.00
N GLY A 17 22.67 -29.46 -30.08
CA GLY A 17 21.28 -29.00 -30.04
C GLY A 17 20.35 -30.11 -29.55
N GLY A 18 20.52 -30.54 -28.30
CA GLY A 18 19.49 -31.30 -27.60
C GLY A 18 18.26 -30.40 -27.47
N PHE A 19 17.16 -30.81 -28.11
CA PHE A 19 15.83 -30.21 -27.95
C PHE A 19 15.53 -30.03 -26.46
N SER A 20 15.66 -28.79 -25.96
CA SER A 20 15.27 -28.45 -24.60
C SER A 20 13.85 -27.92 -24.63
N LEU A 21 12.93 -28.77 -24.18
CA LEU A 21 11.49 -28.57 -24.04
C LEU A 21 11.12 -27.57 -22.90
N TYR A 22 12.04 -26.70 -22.49
CA TYR A 22 11.85 -25.84 -21.32
C TYR A 22 11.58 -24.40 -21.74
N ALA A 23 10.48 -23.83 -21.23
CA ALA A 23 10.36 -22.39 -21.09
C ALA A 23 11.51 -21.92 -20.18
N ALA A 24 12.33 -20.99 -20.64
CA ALA A 24 13.38 -20.45 -19.77
C ALA A 24 12.71 -19.72 -18.58
N PRO A 25 13.07 -20.03 -17.32
CA PRO A 25 12.55 -19.31 -16.17
C PRO A 25 12.93 -17.83 -16.28
N VAL A 26 11.97 -16.95 -16.00
CA VAL A 26 12.17 -15.50 -16.03
C VAL A 26 12.17 -14.99 -14.60
N ARG A 27 13.33 -14.53 -14.14
CA ARG A 27 13.47 -13.92 -12.83
C ARG A 27 13.23 -12.42 -12.89
N ASP A 28 12.19 -11.95 -12.19
CA ASP A 28 11.98 -10.53 -11.91
C ASP A 28 12.16 -10.28 -10.41
N LYS A 29 13.35 -9.76 -10.06
CA LYS A 29 13.72 -9.49 -8.67
C LYS A 29 13.65 -10.77 -7.82
N GLN A 30 12.67 -10.83 -6.90
CA GLN A 30 12.61 -11.82 -5.82
C GLN A 30 11.62 -12.94 -6.10
N VAL A 31 11.03 -12.94 -7.29
CA VAL A 31 10.18 -14.02 -7.79
C VAL A 31 10.67 -14.45 -9.15
N GLU A 32 10.88 -15.75 -9.30
CA GLU A 32 11.12 -16.40 -10.58
C GLU A 32 9.83 -17.03 -11.09
N ALA A 33 9.46 -16.68 -12.32
CA ALA A 33 8.26 -17.17 -12.98
C ALA A 33 8.62 -18.09 -14.14
N GLU A 34 7.95 -19.23 -14.24
CA GLU A 34 8.13 -20.19 -15.33
C GLU A 34 6.80 -20.78 -15.75
N LEU A 35 6.64 -21.00 -17.06
CA LEU A 35 5.48 -21.69 -17.61
C LEU A 35 5.85 -23.15 -17.86
N ILE A 36 5.19 -24.08 -17.16
CA ILE A 36 5.46 -25.52 -17.24
C ILE A 36 4.21 -26.27 -17.68
N SER A 37 4.37 -27.46 -18.25
CA SER A 37 3.28 -28.33 -18.71
C SER A 37 3.30 -29.65 -17.96
N LYS A 38 2.12 -30.22 -17.68
CA LYS A 38 1.99 -31.57 -17.12
C LYS A 38 2.33 -32.66 -18.13
N VAL A 39 2.21 -32.35 -19.42
CA VAL A 39 2.43 -33.29 -20.53
C VAL A 39 3.65 -32.90 -21.37
N SER A 40 4.34 -33.89 -21.92
CA SER A 40 5.51 -33.70 -22.78
C SER A 40 5.15 -33.27 -24.22
N HIS A 41 3.92 -33.52 -24.63
CA HIS A 41 3.38 -33.20 -25.94
C HIS A 41 1.85 -33.02 -25.87
N ILE A 42 1.27 -32.32 -26.85
CA ILE A 42 -0.17 -32.07 -26.91
C ILE A 42 -0.84 -32.90 -28.01
N GLN A 43 -2.07 -33.32 -27.75
CA GLN A 43 -2.91 -34.04 -28.71
C GLN A 43 -4.07 -33.14 -29.16
N PRO A 44 -4.39 -33.07 -30.47
CA PRO A 44 -5.49 -32.24 -30.97
C PRO A 44 -6.83 -32.55 -30.26
N GLY A 45 -7.53 -31.50 -29.81
CA GLY A 45 -8.82 -31.61 -29.13
C GLY A 45 -8.80 -32.18 -27.70
N VAL A 46 -7.65 -32.58 -27.16
CA VAL A 46 -7.55 -33.17 -25.82
C VAL A 46 -7.04 -32.14 -24.81
N PRO A 47 -7.83 -31.79 -23.77
CA PRO A 47 -7.40 -30.86 -22.74
C PRO A 47 -6.21 -31.39 -21.93
N PHE A 48 -5.33 -30.47 -21.51
CA PHE A 48 -4.20 -30.77 -20.63
C PHE A 48 -3.96 -29.64 -19.64
N GLU A 49 -3.13 -29.91 -18.62
CA GLU A 49 -2.80 -28.91 -17.59
C GLU A 49 -1.50 -28.16 -17.91
N LEU A 50 -1.59 -26.84 -17.77
CA LEU A 50 -0.49 -25.90 -17.85
C LEU A 50 -0.38 -25.18 -16.51
N GLY A 51 0.84 -24.88 -16.07
CA GLY A 51 1.11 -24.31 -14.76
C GLY A 51 2.01 -23.09 -14.84
N LEU A 52 1.63 -22.03 -14.15
CA LEU A 52 2.51 -20.90 -13.85
C LEU A 52 3.20 -21.15 -12.51
N ARG A 53 4.47 -21.53 -12.55
CA ARG A 53 5.29 -21.74 -11.36
C ARG A 53 5.89 -20.41 -10.92
N LEU A 54 5.62 -20.02 -9.68
CA LEU A 54 6.25 -18.87 -9.04
C LEU A 54 7.10 -19.37 -7.87
N THR A 55 8.41 -19.11 -7.95
CA THR A 55 9.38 -19.42 -6.92
C THR A 55 9.80 -18.11 -6.24
N HIS A 56 9.51 -17.99 -4.95
CA HIS A 56 9.81 -16.81 -4.15
C HIS A 56 11.14 -16.97 -3.41
N ASP A 57 11.88 -15.88 -3.28
CA ASP A 57 12.98 -15.82 -2.31
C ASP A 57 12.45 -15.94 -0.87
N PRO A 58 13.30 -16.35 0.10
CA PRO A 58 12.89 -16.48 1.48
C PRO A 58 12.20 -15.23 2.04
N HIS A 59 11.04 -15.44 2.69
CA HIS A 59 10.17 -14.40 3.26
C HIS A 59 9.50 -13.45 2.26
N TRP A 60 9.54 -13.76 0.96
CA TRP A 60 8.73 -13.06 -0.04
C TRP A 60 7.49 -13.88 -0.38
N HIS A 61 6.37 -13.19 -0.58
CA HIS A 61 5.11 -13.80 -0.95
C HIS A 61 4.46 -13.12 -2.16
N THR A 62 3.56 -13.85 -2.81
CA THR A 62 2.55 -13.32 -3.75
C THR A 62 1.16 -13.60 -3.23
N TYR A 63 0.17 -12.93 -3.80
CA TYR A 63 -1.20 -12.93 -3.27
C TYR A 63 -2.13 -13.92 -3.95
N TRP A 64 -3.08 -14.39 -3.16
CA TRP A 64 -4.21 -15.17 -3.61
C TRP A 64 -5.24 -14.33 -4.36
N LEU A 65 -6.25 -14.99 -4.94
CA LEU A 65 -7.40 -14.36 -5.60
C LEU A 65 -8.00 -13.22 -4.77
N ASN A 66 -8.24 -13.47 -3.48
CA ASN A 66 -8.53 -12.44 -2.50
C ASN A 66 -7.26 -12.14 -1.70
N ASP A 67 -6.67 -10.96 -1.90
CA ASP A 67 -5.41 -10.53 -1.28
C ASP A 67 -5.53 -10.12 0.20
N GLY A 68 -6.73 -10.17 0.80
CA GLY A 68 -6.97 -9.74 2.17
C GLY A 68 -6.91 -8.21 2.32
N ASP A 69 -6.24 -7.72 3.36
CA ASP A 69 -6.18 -6.29 3.69
C ASP A 69 -5.28 -5.47 2.75
N SER A 70 -4.27 -6.11 2.16
CA SER A 70 -3.33 -5.45 1.26
C SER A 70 -2.76 -6.43 0.25
N GLY A 71 -2.72 -6.04 -1.02
CA GLY A 71 -2.06 -6.82 -2.06
C GLY A 71 -2.71 -6.66 -3.43
N LEU A 72 -2.28 -7.49 -4.37
CA LEU A 72 -2.93 -7.68 -5.67
C LEU A 72 -2.69 -9.11 -6.17
N PRO A 73 -3.73 -9.82 -6.64
CA PRO A 73 -3.61 -11.18 -7.14
C PRO A 73 -2.74 -11.25 -8.40
N THR A 74 -2.09 -12.39 -8.58
CA THR A 74 -1.43 -12.74 -9.85
C THR A 74 -2.44 -12.77 -10.99
N ARG A 75 -2.08 -12.18 -12.13
CA ARG A 75 -2.87 -12.18 -13.37
C ARG A 75 -2.04 -12.73 -14.51
N MET A 76 -2.70 -13.46 -15.41
CA MET A 76 -2.10 -13.96 -16.63
C MET A 76 -2.86 -13.41 -17.84
N LYS A 77 -2.15 -12.73 -18.73
CA LYS A 77 -2.68 -12.30 -20.03
C LYS A 77 -2.12 -13.21 -21.11
N TRP A 78 -2.96 -14.09 -21.63
CA TRP A 78 -2.59 -15.09 -22.62
C TRP A 78 -2.37 -14.50 -24.02
N GLU A 79 -1.34 -15.00 -24.70
CA GLU A 79 -1.00 -14.73 -26.10
C GLU A 79 -0.90 -16.08 -26.81
N LEU A 80 -2.06 -16.68 -27.07
CA LEU A 80 -2.17 -18.06 -27.58
C LEU A 80 -2.37 -18.09 -29.09
N PRO A 81 -1.97 -19.20 -29.75
CA PRO A 81 -2.33 -19.46 -31.14
C PRO A 81 -3.85 -19.53 -31.34
N GLU A 82 -4.28 -19.33 -32.58
CA GLU A 82 -5.69 -19.39 -32.96
C GLU A 82 -6.30 -20.77 -32.62
N GLY A 83 -7.54 -20.77 -32.12
CA GLY A 83 -8.28 -21.99 -31.76
C GLY A 83 -8.01 -22.55 -30.37
N PHE A 84 -7.00 -22.06 -29.64
CA PHE A 84 -6.76 -22.48 -28.24
C PHE A 84 -7.68 -21.76 -27.26
N SER A 85 -8.13 -22.48 -26.23
CA SER A 85 -8.85 -21.90 -25.08
C SER A 85 -8.17 -22.29 -23.77
N VAL A 86 -8.23 -21.38 -22.78
CA VAL A 86 -7.62 -21.60 -21.46
C VAL A 86 -8.61 -21.20 -20.38
N SER A 87 -8.69 -22.01 -19.33
CA SER A 87 -9.53 -21.73 -18.16
C SER A 87 -9.03 -20.50 -17.39
N GLU A 88 -9.85 -20.03 -16.45
CA GLU A 88 -9.32 -19.16 -15.39
C GLU A 88 -8.29 -19.91 -14.53
N ILE A 89 -7.55 -19.15 -13.71
CA ILE A 89 -6.60 -19.70 -12.75
C ILE A 89 -7.36 -20.59 -11.77
N GLN A 90 -6.95 -21.85 -11.65
CA GLN A 90 -7.38 -22.72 -10.58
C GLN A 90 -6.47 -22.47 -9.38
N TRP A 91 -7.01 -21.77 -8.38
CA TRP A 91 -6.25 -21.28 -7.25
C TRP A 91 -6.09 -22.36 -6.17
N PRO A 92 -4.84 -22.73 -5.80
CA PRO A 92 -4.59 -23.47 -4.57
C PRO A 92 -5.11 -22.71 -3.35
N TYR A 93 -5.42 -23.40 -2.25
CA TYR A 93 -5.79 -22.71 -1.00
C TYR A 93 -4.61 -21.85 -0.50
N PRO A 94 -4.90 -20.64 0.04
CA PRO A 94 -3.88 -19.71 0.47
C PRO A 94 -3.42 -19.98 1.90
N GLU A 95 -2.37 -19.27 2.30
CA GLU A 95 -1.90 -19.15 3.68
C GLU A 95 -2.17 -17.74 4.22
N ARG A 96 -2.25 -17.60 5.55
CA ARG A 96 -2.37 -16.31 6.22
C ARG A 96 -1.00 -15.64 6.32
N LEU A 97 -0.89 -14.46 5.72
CA LEU A 97 0.32 -13.64 5.72
C LEU A 97 0.14 -12.50 6.73
N SER A 98 0.70 -12.70 7.93
CA SER A 98 0.53 -11.78 9.05
C SER A 98 1.51 -10.61 8.99
N LEU A 99 0.98 -9.39 8.86
CA LEU A 99 1.72 -8.12 8.90
C LEU A 99 0.97 -7.14 9.82
N PRO A 100 1.04 -7.33 11.17
CA PRO A 100 0.19 -6.59 12.09
C PRO A 100 0.23 -5.07 11.88
N PRO A 101 -0.93 -4.39 11.83
CA PRO A 101 -2.28 -4.89 12.12
C PRO A 101 -3.02 -5.56 10.95
N LEU A 102 -2.38 -5.73 9.80
CA LEU A 102 -2.98 -6.26 8.57
C LEU A 102 -2.83 -7.78 8.46
N MET A 103 -3.79 -8.39 7.76
CA MET A 103 -3.75 -9.79 7.36
C MET A 103 -4.05 -9.93 5.88
N SER A 104 -3.11 -10.51 5.16
CA SER A 104 -3.25 -10.80 3.73
C SER A 104 -3.29 -12.30 3.49
N TYR A 105 -3.73 -12.70 2.30
CA TYR A 105 -3.77 -14.10 1.90
C TYR A 105 -2.93 -14.34 0.65
N GLY A 106 -2.14 -15.40 0.65
CA GLY A 106 -1.20 -15.65 -0.43
C GLY A 106 -0.35 -16.89 -0.24
N TYR A 107 0.85 -16.82 -0.81
CA TYR A 107 1.77 -17.95 -0.93
C TYR A 107 3.21 -17.52 -0.67
N GLU A 108 3.94 -18.31 0.11
CA GLU A 108 5.40 -18.24 0.26
C GLU A 108 6.06 -19.48 -0.35
N GLY A 109 7.36 -19.41 -0.65
CA GLY A 109 8.12 -20.52 -1.22
C GLY A 109 7.77 -20.79 -2.69
N VAL A 110 7.18 -21.94 -3.01
CA VAL A 110 6.82 -22.30 -4.40
C VAL A 110 5.32 -22.49 -4.51
N VAL A 111 4.70 -21.79 -5.45
CA VAL A 111 3.30 -22.00 -5.83
C VAL A 111 3.20 -22.33 -7.31
N LEU A 112 2.33 -23.26 -7.65
CA LEU A 112 1.98 -23.61 -9.02
C LEU A 112 0.51 -23.25 -9.25
N LEU A 113 0.27 -22.21 -10.05
CA LEU A 113 -1.07 -21.80 -10.45
C LEU A 113 -1.49 -22.57 -11.70
N LEU A 114 -2.58 -23.32 -11.61
CA LEU A 114 -2.98 -24.28 -12.63
C LEU A 114 -3.98 -23.68 -13.62
N PHE A 115 -3.90 -24.14 -14.87
CA PHE A 115 -4.80 -23.80 -15.96
C PHE A 115 -5.10 -25.06 -16.78
N THR A 116 -6.34 -25.21 -17.21
CA THR A 116 -6.70 -26.21 -18.22
C THR A 116 -6.66 -25.56 -19.59
N VAL A 117 -5.83 -26.11 -20.48
CA VAL A 117 -5.68 -25.66 -21.87
C VAL A 117 -6.36 -26.67 -22.77
N THR A 118 -7.24 -26.21 -23.65
CA THR A 118 -7.87 -27.04 -24.68
C THR A 118 -7.34 -26.65 -26.06
N PRO A 119 -6.57 -27.54 -26.73
CA PRO A 119 -6.12 -27.33 -28.11
C PRO A 119 -7.27 -27.54 -29.11
N PRO A 120 -7.23 -26.90 -30.28
CA PRO A 120 -8.23 -27.12 -31.32
C PRO A 120 -8.10 -28.53 -31.92
N ALA A 121 -9.21 -29.08 -32.42
CA ALA A 121 -9.28 -30.46 -32.91
C ALA A 121 -8.60 -30.65 -34.29
N ASP A 122 -8.43 -29.59 -35.06
CA ASP A 122 -7.81 -29.56 -36.39
C ASP A 122 -6.29 -29.29 -36.36
N LEU A 123 -5.69 -29.28 -35.17
CA LEU A 123 -4.26 -29.08 -34.98
C LEU A 123 -3.46 -30.21 -35.67
N GLN A 124 -2.48 -29.85 -36.50
CA GLN A 124 -1.73 -30.83 -37.31
C GLN A 124 -0.64 -31.53 -36.49
N PRO A 125 -0.66 -32.87 -36.36
CA PRO A 125 0.43 -33.62 -35.74
C PRO A 125 1.76 -33.43 -36.47
N GLY A 126 2.87 -33.44 -35.73
CA GLY A 126 4.22 -33.21 -36.27
C GLY A 126 4.63 -31.73 -36.33
N THR A 127 3.77 -30.82 -35.88
CA THR A 127 4.08 -29.39 -35.71
C THR A 127 4.51 -29.10 -34.27
N GLU A 128 5.08 -27.92 -34.04
CA GLU A 128 5.32 -27.37 -32.70
C GLU A 128 4.44 -26.15 -32.46
N VAL A 129 3.93 -26.03 -31.25
CA VAL A 129 3.09 -24.91 -30.83
C VAL A 129 3.75 -24.17 -29.68
N THR A 130 3.80 -22.84 -29.80
CA THR A 130 4.24 -21.95 -28.72
C THR A 130 3.03 -21.42 -27.95
N LEU A 131 2.97 -21.72 -26.66
CA LEU A 131 2.00 -21.17 -25.72
C LEU A 131 2.67 -20.00 -24.97
N GLY A 132 2.19 -18.78 -25.22
CA GLY A 132 2.76 -17.57 -24.65
C GLY A 132 1.81 -16.82 -23.73
N GLY A 133 2.37 -15.96 -22.89
CA GLY A 133 1.61 -14.93 -22.20
C GLY A 133 2.42 -14.09 -21.24
N LYS A 134 1.75 -13.08 -20.68
CA LYS A 134 2.34 -12.11 -19.76
C LYS A 134 1.75 -12.28 -18.37
N ALA A 135 2.57 -12.73 -17.44
CA ALA A 135 2.22 -12.81 -16.03
C ALA A 135 2.56 -11.47 -15.36
N SER A 136 1.69 -11.02 -14.46
CA SER A 136 1.92 -9.87 -13.59
C SER A 136 1.43 -10.17 -12.19
N TRP A 137 2.20 -9.80 -11.18
CA TRP A 137 1.90 -10.05 -9.77
C TRP A 137 2.41 -8.92 -8.90
N LEU A 138 1.97 -8.89 -7.64
CA LEU A 138 2.56 -8.06 -6.61
C LEU A 138 3.28 -8.98 -5.62
N MET A 139 4.59 -8.74 -5.41
CA MET A 139 5.40 -9.51 -4.45
C MET A 139 5.74 -8.64 -3.25
N CYS A 140 5.61 -9.17 -2.04
CA CYS A 140 5.82 -8.39 -0.83
C CYS A 140 6.63 -9.15 0.24
N LYS A 141 7.31 -8.36 1.07
CA LYS A 141 7.93 -8.77 2.34
C LYS A 141 7.53 -7.76 3.41
N GLU A 142 8.32 -6.70 3.57
CA GLU A 142 7.94 -5.49 4.32
C GLU A 142 7.43 -4.38 3.39
N ILE A 143 7.81 -4.46 2.11
CA ILE A 143 7.41 -3.55 1.05
C ILE A 143 6.88 -4.35 -0.14
N CYS A 144 5.95 -3.77 -0.87
CA CYS A 144 5.32 -4.37 -2.03
C CYS A 144 5.90 -3.85 -3.34
N ILE A 145 6.28 -4.76 -4.24
CA ILE A 145 6.91 -4.46 -5.51
C ILE A 145 6.15 -5.17 -6.63
N PRO A 146 5.76 -4.48 -7.72
CA PRO A 146 5.15 -5.14 -8.86
C PRO A 146 6.20 -5.96 -9.63
N GLY A 147 5.80 -7.18 -10.01
CA GLY A 147 6.54 -8.11 -10.85
C GLY A 147 5.83 -8.38 -12.16
N LYS A 148 6.61 -8.72 -13.19
CA LYS A 148 6.09 -9.11 -14.51
C LYS A 148 7.05 -10.05 -15.22
N ALA A 149 6.50 -10.99 -15.97
CA ALA A 149 7.28 -11.87 -16.85
C ALA A 149 6.53 -12.10 -18.16
N ALA A 150 7.27 -12.08 -19.27
CA ALA A 150 6.79 -12.63 -20.54
C ALA A 150 7.29 -14.07 -20.64
N LEU A 151 6.36 -15.01 -20.72
CA LEU A 151 6.63 -16.44 -20.64
C LEU A 151 6.18 -17.10 -21.94
N SER A 152 6.91 -18.13 -22.35
CA SER A 152 6.61 -18.90 -23.56
C SER A 152 7.06 -20.34 -23.37
N LEU A 153 6.20 -21.29 -23.71
CA LEU A 153 6.48 -22.73 -23.68
C LEU A 153 6.21 -23.34 -25.06
N ASN A 154 7.18 -24.07 -25.60
CA ASN A 154 7.01 -24.80 -26.85
C ASN A 154 6.63 -26.25 -26.55
N LEU A 155 5.54 -26.74 -27.15
CA LEU A 155 5.10 -28.13 -27.02
C LEU A 155 4.92 -28.74 -28.42
N PRO A 156 5.46 -29.95 -28.66
CA PRO A 156 5.23 -30.67 -29.90
C PRO A 156 3.79 -31.23 -29.94
N VAL A 157 3.22 -31.26 -31.14
CA VAL A 157 1.90 -31.83 -31.42
C VAL A 157 2.06 -33.26 -31.91
N ARG A 158 1.37 -34.20 -31.28
CA ARG A 158 1.40 -35.62 -31.63
C ARG A 158 -0.02 -36.20 -31.75
N ALA A 159 -0.16 -37.29 -32.48
CA ALA A 159 -1.45 -37.96 -32.64
C ALA A 159 -1.74 -38.91 -31.47
N GLU A 160 -0.67 -39.40 -30.83
CA GLU A 160 -0.71 -40.24 -29.65
C GLU A 160 -1.27 -39.52 -28.41
N ALA A 161 -1.67 -40.30 -27.41
CA ALA A 161 -2.16 -39.77 -26.14
C ALA A 161 -1.04 -39.04 -25.38
N PRO A 162 -1.32 -37.87 -24.76
CA PRO A 162 -0.33 -37.09 -24.03
C PRO A 162 0.37 -37.91 -22.93
N GLU A 163 1.69 -37.94 -22.97
CA GLU A 163 2.51 -38.57 -21.94
C GLU A 163 2.93 -37.55 -20.87
N PRO A 164 3.09 -37.97 -19.59
CA PRO A 164 3.58 -37.09 -18.53
C PRO A 164 4.91 -36.42 -18.86
N SER A 165 5.05 -35.14 -18.51
CA SER A 165 6.33 -34.42 -18.58
C SER A 165 7.22 -34.74 -17.37
N ALA A 166 8.46 -34.26 -17.40
CA ALA A 166 9.36 -34.33 -16.25
C ALA A 166 8.84 -33.56 -15.01
N GLN A 167 7.87 -32.67 -15.19
CA GLN A 167 7.27 -31.83 -14.14
C GLN A 167 5.91 -32.36 -13.65
N ALA A 168 5.41 -33.48 -14.19
CA ALA A 168 4.07 -34.00 -13.88
C ALA A 168 3.82 -34.22 -12.38
N ASP A 169 4.85 -34.59 -11.61
CA ASP A 169 4.73 -34.75 -10.16
C ASP A 169 4.40 -33.43 -9.43
N GLN A 170 4.89 -32.29 -9.93
CA GLN A 170 4.59 -30.96 -9.37
C GLN A 170 3.11 -30.60 -9.56
N PHE A 171 2.50 -31.05 -10.66
CA PHE A 171 1.06 -30.87 -10.90
C PHE A 171 0.24 -31.72 -9.94
N THR A 172 0.62 -32.98 -9.74
CA THR A 172 -0.08 -33.88 -8.80
C THR A 172 -0.12 -33.29 -7.39
N GLU A 173 0.98 -32.66 -6.95
CA GLU A 173 1.04 -31.99 -5.65
C GLU A 173 0.22 -30.69 -5.62
N ALA A 174 0.28 -29.88 -6.68
CA ALA A 174 -0.52 -28.66 -6.78
C ALA A 174 -2.04 -28.95 -6.83
N GLU A 175 -2.45 -30.00 -7.53
CA GLU A 175 -3.85 -30.47 -7.61
C GLU A 175 -4.39 -30.85 -6.23
N ARG A 176 -3.57 -31.44 -5.35
CA ARG A 176 -3.95 -31.73 -3.95
C ARG A 176 -4.22 -30.49 -3.12
N ARG A 177 -3.60 -29.37 -3.48
CA ARG A 177 -3.85 -28.05 -2.87
C ARG A 177 -5.04 -27.30 -3.46
N LEU A 178 -5.70 -27.82 -4.49
CA LEU A 178 -6.96 -27.22 -4.96
C LEU A 178 -8.10 -27.52 -3.98
N PRO A 179 -9.04 -26.58 -3.78
CA PRO A 179 -10.24 -26.86 -2.98
C PRO A 179 -11.08 -27.94 -3.67
N LEU A 180 -11.51 -28.96 -2.93
CA LEU A 180 -12.44 -29.97 -3.45
C LEU A 180 -13.90 -29.57 -3.22
N VAL A 181 -14.79 -30.13 -4.02
CA VAL A 181 -16.23 -30.15 -3.73
C VAL A 181 -16.53 -31.52 -3.14
N SER A 182 -17.05 -31.57 -1.91
CA SER A 182 -17.36 -32.84 -1.23
C SER A 182 -18.85 -32.92 -0.90
N ASP A 183 -19.43 -34.08 -1.17
CA ASP A 183 -20.77 -34.43 -0.69
C ASP A 183 -20.73 -35.03 0.72
N ASN A 184 -19.55 -35.33 1.28
CA ASN A 184 -19.42 -35.96 2.60
C ASN A 184 -19.61 -34.97 3.76
N TRP A 185 -19.61 -33.68 3.46
CA TRP A 185 -19.72 -32.60 4.43
C TRP A 185 -20.90 -31.70 4.08
N SER A 186 -21.62 -31.23 5.10
CA SER A 186 -22.65 -30.21 4.97
C SER A 186 -22.24 -28.96 5.75
N ILE A 187 -22.33 -27.81 5.10
CA ILE A 187 -21.99 -26.51 5.69
C ILE A 187 -23.25 -25.64 5.71
N LEU A 188 -23.51 -25.03 6.85
CA LEU A 188 -24.51 -23.97 7.01
C LEU A 188 -23.78 -22.67 7.37
N ALA A 189 -24.14 -21.58 6.69
CA ALA A 189 -23.59 -20.26 6.94
C ALA A 189 -24.68 -19.32 7.43
N GLU A 190 -24.44 -18.69 8.57
CA GLU A 190 -25.33 -17.68 9.15
C GLU A 190 -24.51 -16.45 9.48
N ALA A 191 -25.11 -15.27 9.38
CA ALA A 191 -24.43 -14.02 9.70
C ALA A 191 -25.36 -13.09 10.46
N ASP A 192 -24.78 -12.37 11.41
CA ASP A 192 -25.40 -11.23 12.08
C ASP A 192 -24.58 -9.95 11.82
N ASP A 193 -24.83 -8.90 12.59
CA ASP A 193 -24.13 -7.62 12.44
C ASP A 193 -22.66 -7.67 12.87
N GLN A 194 -22.22 -8.70 13.60
CA GLN A 194 -20.90 -8.79 14.22
C GLN A 194 -20.07 -10.00 13.80
N THR A 195 -20.73 -11.08 13.39
CA THR A 195 -20.11 -12.38 13.15
C THR A 195 -20.69 -13.11 11.95
N VAL A 196 -19.84 -13.90 11.31
CA VAL A 196 -20.19 -14.96 10.37
C VAL A 196 -19.95 -16.29 11.10
N GLN A 197 -20.96 -17.15 11.14
CA GLN A 197 -20.90 -18.45 11.78
C GLN A 197 -21.05 -19.54 10.73
N LEU A 198 -20.09 -20.46 10.69
CA LEU A 198 -20.13 -21.64 9.82
C LEU A 198 -20.31 -22.87 10.69
N THR A 199 -21.40 -23.60 10.48
CA THR A 199 -21.59 -24.93 11.07
C THR A 199 -21.22 -25.98 10.04
N VAL A 200 -20.22 -26.78 10.34
CA VAL A 200 -19.64 -27.82 9.49
C VAL A 200 -19.94 -29.17 10.11
N THR A 201 -20.65 -30.02 9.38
CA THR A 201 -21.07 -31.36 9.83
C THR A 201 -20.60 -32.40 8.83
N ALA A 202 -19.98 -33.48 9.32
CA ALA A 202 -19.67 -34.63 8.49
C ALA A 202 -20.88 -35.57 8.44
N LYS A 203 -21.10 -36.22 7.29
CA LYS A 203 -22.11 -37.29 7.15
C LYS A 203 -21.66 -38.61 7.78
N THR A 204 -20.41 -38.71 8.20
CA THR A 204 -19.81 -39.90 8.80
C THR A 204 -19.77 -39.79 10.32
N THR A 205 -19.99 -40.92 11.00
CA THR A 205 -19.92 -41.04 12.47
C THR A 205 -18.89 -42.13 12.81
N PRO A 206 -17.90 -41.88 13.69
CA PRO A 206 -17.70 -40.66 14.48
C PRO A 206 -17.20 -39.47 13.65
N LEU A 207 -17.46 -38.25 14.15
CA LEU A 207 -17.07 -36.99 13.51
C LEU A 207 -15.54 -36.96 13.31
N PRO A 208 -15.04 -36.80 12.06
CA PRO A 208 -13.61 -36.66 11.79
C PRO A 208 -13.05 -35.44 12.51
N LYS A 209 -11.91 -35.58 13.18
CA LYS A 209 -11.27 -34.48 13.90
C LYS A 209 -10.82 -33.40 12.91
N LEU A 210 -11.28 -32.16 13.05
CA LEU A 210 -10.72 -30.99 12.36
C LEU A 210 -9.71 -30.28 13.28
N GLU A 211 -8.55 -29.90 12.74
CA GLU A 211 -7.53 -29.12 13.44
C GLU A 211 -7.28 -27.83 12.67
N GLU A 212 -7.25 -26.70 13.40
CA GLU A 212 -6.95 -25.37 12.87
C GLU A 212 -7.75 -25.00 11.61
N LEU A 213 -9.09 -25.09 11.73
CA LEU A 213 -10.00 -24.76 10.64
C LEU A 213 -10.01 -23.24 10.37
N VAL A 214 -9.62 -22.85 9.16
CA VAL A 214 -9.61 -21.45 8.72
C VAL A 214 -10.46 -21.28 7.46
N PHE A 215 -11.32 -20.28 7.47
CA PHE A 215 -12.09 -19.86 6.30
C PHE A 215 -11.43 -18.68 5.58
N PHE A 216 -11.29 -18.81 4.26
CA PHE A 216 -10.79 -17.76 3.37
C PHE A 216 -11.89 -17.35 2.39
N PRO A 217 -12.44 -16.13 2.46
CA PRO A 217 -13.52 -15.70 1.58
C PRO A 217 -13.01 -15.37 0.18
N PHE A 218 -13.82 -15.60 -0.85
CA PHE A 218 -13.51 -15.11 -2.20
C PHE A 218 -13.82 -13.61 -2.33
N GLU A 219 -14.89 -13.15 -1.70
CA GLU A 219 -15.28 -11.75 -1.69
C GLU A 219 -14.59 -10.96 -0.58
N LYS A 220 -14.18 -9.73 -0.91
CA LYS A 220 -13.64 -8.78 0.06
C LYS A 220 -14.75 -8.23 0.96
N GLY A 221 -14.43 -8.02 2.24
CA GLY A 221 -15.30 -7.34 3.19
C GLY A 221 -16.42 -8.20 3.78
N VAL A 222 -16.42 -9.52 3.56
CA VAL A 222 -17.36 -10.43 4.25
C VAL A 222 -16.96 -10.64 5.70
N ILE A 223 -15.65 -10.73 5.97
CA ILE A 223 -15.08 -10.96 7.30
C ILE A 223 -14.00 -9.93 7.61
N GLU A 224 -13.68 -9.77 8.88
CA GLU A 224 -12.47 -9.07 9.32
C GLU A 224 -11.28 -10.04 9.23
N ASN A 225 -10.27 -9.70 8.44
CA ASN A 225 -9.23 -10.66 8.04
C ASN A 225 -8.22 -10.93 9.18
N ALA A 226 -7.93 -9.94 10.02
CA ALA A 226 -6.88 -9.99 11.03
C ALA A 226 -7.20 -10.83 12.29
N PRO A 227 -8.41 -10.78 12.87
CA PRO A 227 -8.77 -11.59 14.02
C PRO A 227 -8.61 -13.11 13.82
N GLU A 228 -8.44 -13.83 14.92
CA GLU A 228 -8.51 -15.29 14.92
C GLU A 228 -9.94 -15.78 14.68
N GLN A 229 -10.07 -16.93 14.01
CA GLN A 229 -11.34 -17.60 13.81
C GLN A 229 -11.49 -18.69 14.87
N VAL A 230 -12.58 -18.65 15.63
CA VAL A 230 -12.75 -19.51 16.81
C VAL A 230 -13.50 -20.77 16.40
N LEU A 231 -12.83 -21.91 16.50
CA LEU A 231 -13.40 -23.23 16.25
C LEU A 231 -13.88 -23.87 17.57
N GLU A 232 -15.18 -24.18 17.65
CA GLU A 232 -15.77 -24.93 18.75
C GLU A 232 -16.34 -26.27 18.23
N THR A 233 -16.20 -27.34 19.01
CA THR A 233 -16.89 -28.61 18.73
C THR A 233 -18.22 -28.63 19.47
N LYS A 234 -19.34 -28.77 18.75
CA LYS A 234 -20.69 -28.86 19.31
C LYS A 234 -21.36 -30.16 18.92
N GLY A 235 -21.22 -31.16 19.79
CA GLY A 235 -21.78 -32.50 19.57
C GLY A 235 -21.21 -33.13 18.30
N GLU A 236 -22.06 -33.29 17.28
CA GLU A 236 -21.72 -33.89 15.98
C GLU A 236 -21.39 -32.85 14.89
N SER A 237 -21.10 -31.60 15.28
CA SER A 237 -20.76 -30.51 14.37
C SER A 237 -19.61 -29.66 14.87
N TYR A 238 -18.92 -28.99 13.95
CA TYR A 238 -17.97 -27.93 14.23
C TYR A 238 -18.63 -26.57 13.97
N GLN A 239 -18.46 -25.63 14.89
CA GLN A 239 -18.88 -24.26 14.72
C GLN A 239 -17.67 -23.35 14.64
N LEU A 240 -17.48 -22.72 13.49
CA LEU A 240 -16.45 -21.72 13.25
C LEU A 240 -17.08 -20.32 13.34
N THR A 241 -16.61 -19.53 14.30
CA THR A 241 -17.08 -18.15 14.52
C THR A 241 -16.03 -17.16 14.01
N ILE A 242 -16.44 -16.29 13.09
CA ILE A 242 -15.56 -15.37 12.39
C ILE A 242 -16.08 -13.94 12.59
N PRO A 243 -15.24 -12.98 13.03
CA PRO A 243 -15.63 -11.58 13.07
C PRO A 243 -16.01 -11.04 11.68
N ARG A 244 -17.15 -10.35 11.61
CA ARG A 244 -17.61 -9.67 10.39
C ARG A 244 -16.93 -8.30 10.27
N ALA A 245 -16.63 -7.87 9.05
CA ALA A 245 -16.07 -6.54 8.82
C ALA A 245 -17.08 -5.44 9.18
N GLU A 246 -16.64 -4.43 9.97
CA GLU A 246 -17.51 -3.35 10.47
C GLU A 246 -18.05 -2.40 9.38
N THR A 247 -17.38 -2.30 8.23
CA THR A 247 -17.73 -1.34 7.18
C THR A 247 -17.59 -1.96 5.79
N VAL A 248 -18.60 -1.72 4.92
CA VAL A 248 -18.76 -2.15 3.50
C VAL A 248 -19.55 -3.48 3.33
N PRO A 249 -20.00 -3.83 2.10
CA PRO A 249 -21.36 -3.76 1.51
C PRO A 249 -22.42 -4.68 2.19
N PRO A 250 -23.70 -4.69 1.76
CA PRO A 250 -24.63 -5.77 2.14
C PRO A 250 -24.00 -7.14 1.87
N LEU A 251 -24.32 -8.12 2.71
CA LEU A 251 -23.85 -9.50 2.53
C LEU A 251 -24.16 -9.97 1.10
N PRO A 252 -23.22 -10.66 0.43
CA PRO A 252 -23.48 -11.22 -0.89
C PRO A 252 -24.62 -12.26 -0.79
N ASP A 253 -25.31 -12.54 -1.89
CA ASP A 253 -26.43 -13.51 -1.88
C ASP A 253 -25.99 -14.91 -1.40
N ARG A 254 -24.72 -15.24 -1.60
CA ARG A 254 -24.10 -16.53 -1.25
C ARG A 254 -22.76 -16.28 -0.61
N LEU A 255 -22.41 -17.10 0.38
CA LEU A 255 -21.08 -17.14 0.95
C LEU A 255 -20.20 -18.03 0.07
N ARG A 256 -19.12 -17.46 -0.48
CA ARG A 256 -18.13 -18.20 -1.25
C ARG A 256 -16.74 -18.09 -0.64
N GLY A 257 -16.00 -19.19 -0.67
CA GLY A 257 -14.66 -19.24 -0.11
C GLY A 257 -14.11 -20.65 0.00
N VAL A 258 -13.06 -20.81 0.80
CA VAL A 258 -12.41 -22.10 1.03
C VAL A 258 -12.23 -22.30 2.54
N LEU A 259 -12.61 -23.48 3.01
CA LEU A 259 -12.27 -23.94 4.36
C LEU A 259 -11.01 -24.80 4.29
N VAL A 260 -9.98 -24.43 5.04
CA VAL A 260 -8.69 -25.13 5.09
C VAL A 260 -8.53 -25.76 6.46
N SER A 261 -8.14 -27.03 6.49
CA SER A 261 -7.81 -27.81 7.70
C SER A 261 -6.42 -28.41 7.53
N GLU A 262 -5.57 -28.30 8.56
CA GLU A 262 -4.17 -28.73 8.45
C GLU A 262 -4.02 -30.25 8.34
N ASN A 263 -4.90 -31.01 8.99
CA ASN A 263 -4.78 -32.46 9.17
C ASN A 263 -5.41 -33.33 8.05
N HIS A 264 -5.62 -32.80 6.85
CA HIS A 264 -6.23 -33.50 5.69
C HIS A 264 -7.61 -34.14 5.98
N ALA A 265 -8.38 -33.57 6.90
CA ALA A 265 -9.57 -34.25 7.42
C ALA A 265 -10.78 -34.25 6.46
N TRP A 266 -10.75 -33.50 5.35
CA TRP A 266 -11.84 -33.50 4.39
C TRP A 266 -11.94 -34.81 3.63
N GLU A 267 -10.81 -35.21 3.01
CA GLU A 267 -10.58 -36.45 2.28
C GLU A 267 -9.08 -36.77 2.33
N PRO A 268 -8.65 -38.04 2.20
CA PRO A 268 -7.24 -38.42 2.28
C PRO A 268 -6.35 -37.58 1.36
N GLY A 269 -5.44 -36.79 1.96
CA GLY A 269 -4.51 -35.92 1.23
C GLY A 269 -5.09 -34.57 0.76
N ARG A 270 -6.30 -34.18 1.20
CA ARG A 270 -6.94 -32.93 0.81
C ARG A 270 -7.15 -31.99 1.99
N HIS A 271 -6.61 -30.78 1.89
CA HIS A 271 -6.66 -29.77 2.97
C HIS A 271 -7.81 -28.76 2.85
N ALA A 272 -8.38 -28.62 1.66
CA ALA A 272 -9.26 -27.51 1.34
C ALA A 272 -10.61 -27.98 0.79
N LEU A 273 -11.70 -27.45 1.36
CA LEU A 273 -13.07 -27.67 0.93
C LEU A 273 -13.63 -26.36 0.36
N LEU A 274 -14.22 -26.41 -0.83
CA LEU A 274 -14.89 -25.29 -1.46
C LEU A 274 -16.22 -25.00 -0.73
N VAL A 275 -16.43 -23.74 -0.38
CA VAL A 275 -17.68 -23.24 0.18
C VAL A 275 -18.37 -22.41 -0.89
N ASP A 276 -19.58 -22.80 -1.27
CA ASP A 276 -20.49 -22.01 -2.09
C ASP A 276 -21.92 -22.33 -1.67
N ILE A 277 -22.45 -21.56 -0.71
CA ILE A 277 -23.75 -21.82 -0.06
C ILE A 277 -24.55 -20.54 0.15
N PRO A 278 -25.90 -20.62 0.12
CA PRO A 278 -26.74 -19.49 0.51
C PRO A 278 -26.69 -19.25 2.02
N TRP A 279 -27.01 -18.04 2.45
CA TRP A 279 -27.16 -17.72 3.88
C TRP A 279 -28.41 -18.39 4.48
N GLY A 280 -28.24 -18.99 5.65
CA GLY A 280 -29.30 -19.55 6.49
C GLY A 280 -30.11 -18.48 7.23
N LYS A 281 -31.10 -18.92 8.02
CA LYS A 281 -31.81 -18.02 8.94
C LYS A 281 -30.86 -17.61 10.06
N PRO A 282 -30.85 -16.35 10.52
CA PRO A 282 -29.89 -15.90 11.53
C PRO A 282 -29.98 -16.74 12.83
N ALA A 283 -28.85 -17.28 13.28
CA ALA A 283 -28.72 -17.96 14.56
C ALA A 283 -29.15 -17.05 15.73
N PRO A 284 -29.71 -17.62 16.81
CA PRO A 284 -29.74 -16.95 18.10
C PRO A 284 -28.29 -16.68 18.55
N ALA A 285 -27.93 -15.41 18.72
CA ALA A 285 -26.62 -15.00 19.19
C ALA A 285 -26.26 -15.72 20.51
N LEU A 286 -25.15 -16.47 20.51
CA LEU A 286 -24.52 -16.92 21.75
C LEU A 286 -24.04 -15.70 22.52
N PRO A 287 -24.01 -15.73 23.87
CA PRO A 287 -23.52 -14.61 24.66
C PRO A 287 -22.09 -14.28 24.23
N ALA A 288 -21.94 -13.12 23.58
CA ALA A 288 -20.68 -12.63 23.07
C ALA A 288 -19.63 -12.64 24.17
N ALA A 289 -18.50 -13.29 23.91
CA ALA A 289 -17.29 -13.05 24.68
C ALA A 289 -17.02 -11.54 24.64
N THR A 290 -16.97 -10.91 25.81
CA THR A 290 -16.70 -9.48 25.97
C THR A 290 -15.39 -9.15 25.27
N ARG A 291 -15.46 -8.64 24.03
CA ARG A 291 -14.29 -8.09 23.36
C ARG A 291 -13.78 -6.92 24.19
N PRO A 292 -12.46 -6.76 24.40
CA PRO A 292 -11.94 -5.45 24.70
C PRO A 292 -12.29 -4.58 23.50
N ALA A 293 -13.04 -3.50 23.72
CA ALA A 293 -13.38 -2.56 22.66
C ALA A 293 -12.09 -2.12 21.96
N THR A 294 -11.91 -2.55 20.70
CA THR A 294 -11.04 -1.85 19.77
C THR A 294 -11.53 -0.41 19.77
N ALA A 295 -10.65 0.52 20.12
CA ALA A 295 -11.02 1.92 20.27
C ALA A 295 -11.42 2.50 18.91
N THR A 296 -12.69 2.34 18.52
CA THR A 296 -13.31 3.13 17.46
C THR A 296 -13.20 4.58 17.93
N ILE A 297 -12.29 5.34 17.33
CA ILE A 297 -12.15 6.76 17.62
C ILE A 297 -13.50 7.39 17.23
N SER A 298 -14.29 7.75 18.24
CA SER A 298 -15.59 8.38 18.03
C SER A 298 -15.41 9.65 17.21
N LEU A 299 -16.39 10.02 16.38
CA LEU A 299 -16.32 11.23 15.56
C LEU A 299 -15.91 12.50 16.35
N PRO A 300 -16.40 12.72 17.59
CA PRO A 300 -15.91 13.82 18.43
C PRO A 300 -14.42 13.70 18.78
N ALA A 301 -13.93 12.49 19.08
CA ALA A 301 -12.51 12.25 19.32
C ALA A 301 -11.67 12.50 18.06
N ALA A 302 -12.15 12.11 16.87
CA ALA A 302 -11.48 12.38 15.61
C ALA A 302 -11.39 13.89 15.31
N ILE A 303 -12.47 14.64 15.55
CA ILE A 303 -12.48 16.11 15.43
C ILE A 303 -11.51 16.75 16.43
N LEU A 304 -11.47 16.26 17.66
CA LEU A 304 -10.55 16.74 18.70
C LEU A 304 -9.09 16.45 18.33
N PHE A 305 -8.77 15.24 17.87
CA PHE A 305 -7.43 14.90 17.39
C PHE A 305 -7.03 15.71 16.15
N ALA A 306 -7.97 16.00 15.25
CA ALA A 306 -7.72 16.88 14.11
C ALA A 306 -7.41 18.31 14.56
N PHE A 307 -8.15 18.83 15.54
CA PHE A 307 -7.89 20.15 16.13
C PHE A 307 -6.51 20.20 16.80
N ILE A 308 -6.18 19.19 17.60
CA ILE A 308 -4.87 19.05 18.24
C ILE A 308 -3.76 18.92 17.19
N GLY A 309 -3.98 18.13 16.13
CA GLY A 309 -3.07 18.03 14.99
C GLY A 309 -2.81 19.39 14.36
N GLY A 310 -3.86 20.20 14.18
CA GLY A 310 -3.75 21.56 13.64
C GLY A 310 -2.93 22.49 14.55
N LEU A 311 -3.10 22.36 15.87
CA LEU A 311 -2.25 23.07 16.83
C LEU A 311 -0.78 22.64 16.73
N ILE A 312 -0.52 21.33 16.58
CA ILE A 312 0.82 20.77 16.44
C ILE A 312 1.50 21.29 15.15
N LEU A 313 0.76 21.55 14.07
CA LEU A 313 1.33 22.13 12.83
C LEU A 313 2.05 23.46 13.07
N ASN A 314 1.65 24.23 14.08
CA ASN A 314 2.34 25.48 14.44
C ASN A 314 3.70 25.25 15.12
N LEU A 315 3.91 24.06 15.69
CA LEU A 315 5.15 23.68 16.37
C LEU A 315 6.14 22.98 15.42
N MET A 316 5.74 22.73 14.17
CA MET A 316 6.62 22.08 13.20
C MET A 316 7.74 23.03 12.75
N PRO A 317 8.98 22.52 12.62
CA PRO A 317 10.16 23.34 12.37
C PRO A 317 10.09 24.16 11.07
N CYS A 318 9.29 23.73 10.08
CA CYS A 318 9.16 24.42 8.80
C CYS A 318 8.16 25.59 8.81
N VAL A 319 7.26 25.67 9.80
CA VAL A 319 6.25 26.74 9.90
C VAL A 319 6.78 27.91 10.73
N PHE A 320 7.67 27.62 11.67
CA PHE A 320 8.26 28.57 12.62
C PHE A 320 8.80 29.87 12.00
N PRO A 321 9.49 29.87 10.84
CA PRO A 321 9.98 31.10 10.21
C PRO A 321 8.85 32.06 9.81
N VAL A 322 7.75 31.53 9.26
CA VAL A 322 6.59 32.33 8.83
C VAL A 322 5.83 32.86 10.05
N ILE A 323 5.71 32.05 11.11
CA ILE A 323 5.07 32.47 12.36
C ILE A 323 5.83 33.65 12.98
N SER A 324 7.14 33.54 13.08
CA SER A 324 8.00 34.56 13.71
C SER A 324 7.91 35.90 12.98
N LEU A 325 7.95 35.88 11.65
CA LEU A 325 7.79 37.08 10.82
C LEU A 325 6.42 37.75 10.98
N LYS A 326 5.33 36.97 11.07
CA LYS A 326 3.99 37.53 11.24
C LYS A 326 3.75 38.06 12.65
N ILE A 327 4.27 37.39 13.67
CA ILE A 327 4.25 37.88 15.06
C ILE A 327 5.01 39.21 15.15
N LEU A 328 6.19 39.32 14.53
CA LEU A 328 6.96 40.57 14.44
C LEU A 328 6.17 41.70 13.76
N GLY A 329 5.47 41.40 12.65
CA GLY A 329 4.57 42.35 12.00
C GLY A 329 3.43 42.81 12.91
N PHE A 330 2.85 41.90 13.71
CA PHE A 330 1.81 42.27 14.69
C PHE A 330 2.34 43.05 15.88
N VAL A 331 3.55 42.77 16.34
CA VAL A 331 4.21 43.54 17.42
C VAL A 331 4.52 44.96 16.94
N GLN A 332 4.94 45.13 15.68
CA GLN A 332 5.13 46.44 15.06
C GLN A 332 3.79 47.18 14.82
N GLN A 333 2.73 46.45 14.51
CA GLN A 333 1.35 46.97 14.35
C GLN A 333 0.57 47.07 15.67
N ALA A 334 1.14 46.67 16.81
CA ALA A 334 0.49 46.72 18.12
C ALA A 334 0.23 48.15 18.61
N GLY A 335 0.77 49.17 17.92
CA GLY A 335 0.42 50.59 18.09
C GLY A 335 -0.81 51.05 17.30
N GLU A 336 -1.39 50.22 16.44
CA GLU A 336 -2.60 50.53 15.66
C GLU A 336 -3.91 50.16 16.41
N HIS A 337 -5.06 50.61 15.88
CA HIS A 337 -6.36 50.37 16.52
C HIS A 337 -6.65 48.85 16.66
N PRO A 338 -7.17 48.38 17.82
CA PRO A 338 -7.43 46.95 18.09
C PRO A 338 -8.44 46.29 17.14
N LYS A 339 -9.23 47.09 16.39
CA LYS A 339 -10.11 46.58 15.33
C LYS A 339 -9.34 46.10 14.10
N GLN A 340 -8.25 46.77 13.72
CA GLN A 340 -7.43 46.41 12.55
C GLN A 340 -6.68 45.11 12.80
N VAL A 341 -6.07 44.94 13.98
CA VAL A 341 -5.36 43.71 14.37
C VAL A 341 -6.27 42.46 14.33
N ARG A 342 -7.51 42.58 14.81
CA ARG A 342 -8.51 41.48 14.72
C ARG A 342 -8.88 41.13 13.29
N TYR A 343 -9.00 42.14 12.43
CA TYR A 343 -9.35 41.94 11.03
C TYR A 343 -8.21 41.23 10.26
N HIS A 344 -6.96 41.56 10.56
CA HIS A 344 -5.80 40.85 10.03
C HIS A 344 -5.75 39.38 10.47
N GLY A 345 -6.08 39.10 11.74
CA GLY A 345 -6.19 37.74 12.26
C GLY A 345 -7.27 36.92 11.54
N LEU A 346 -8.44 37.51 11.29
CA LEU A 346 -9.53 36.86 10.55
C LEU A 346 -9.16 36.59 9.08
N MET A 347 -8.50 37.54 8.41
CA MET A 347 -8.06 37.35 7.02
C MET A 347 -7.00 36.26 6.88
N PHE A 348 -6.08 36.16 7.84
CA PHE A 348 -5.12 35.07 7.91
C PHE A 348 -5.84 33.72 8.10
N ALA A 349 -6.76 33.63 9.06
CA ALA A 349 -7.54 32.43 9.30
C ALA A 349 -8.38 32.00 8.08
N ALA A 350 -8.96 32.97 7.36
CA ALA A 350 -9.67 32.71 6.11
C ALA A 350 -8.75 32.11 5.03
N GLY A 351 -7.53 32.64 4.89
CA GLY A 351 -6.51 32.08 3.97
C GLY A 351 -6.15 30.64 4.30
N VAL A 352 -5.97 30.31 5.58
CA VAL A 352 -5.72 28.94 6.05
C VAL A 352 -6.91 28.02 5.77
N MET A 353 -8.12 28.42 6.16
CA MET A 353 -9.33 27.61 5.99
C MET A 353 -9.64 27.31 4.51
N ILE A 354 -9.56 28.33 3.65
CA ILE A 354 -9.79 28.17 2.21
C ILE A 354 -8.73 27.24 1.60
N SER A 355 -7.47 27.34 2.03
CA SER A 355 -6.41 26.44 1.55
C SER A 355 -6.67 24.98 1.92
N PHE A 356 -7.09 24.70 3.16
CA PHE A 356 -7.45 23.35 3.60
C PHE A 356 -8.70 22.82 2.89
N TRP A 357 -9.70 23.65 2.61
CA TRP A 357 -10.88 23.23 1.86
C TRP A 357 -10.58 22.95 0.39
N ILE A 358 -9.72 23.75 -0.26
CA ILE A 358 -9.24 23.47 -1.61
C ILE A 358 -8.50 22.14 -1.64
N LEU A 359 -7.59 21.91 -0.68
CA LEU A 359 -6.86 20.65 -0.58
C LEU A 359 -7.80 19.46 -0.36
N ALA A 360 -8.76 19.58 0.56
CA ALA A 360 -9.77 18.55 0.81
C ALA A 360 -10.63 18.29 -0.45
N GLY A 361 -11.04 19.33 -1.16
CA GLY A 361 -11.81 19.23 -2.41
C GLY A 361 -11.03 18.51 -3.51
N ILE A 362 -9.75 18.83 -3.71
CA ILE A 362 -8.88 18.13 -4.67
C ILE A 362 -8.77 16.65 -4.29
N LEU A 363 -8.53 16.33 -3.01
CA LEU A 363 -8.41 14.95 -2.54
C LEU A 363 -9.72 14.16 -2.72
N LEU A 364 -10.87 14.76 -2.42
CA LEU A 364 -12.18 14.14 -2.61
C LEU A 364 -12.52 13.95 -4.10
N ALA A 365 -12.13 14.89 -4.97
CA ALA A 365 -12.32 14.76 -6.41
C ALA A 365 -11.45 13.62 -7.00
N LEU A 366 -10.20 13.50 -6.57
CA LEU A 366 -9.31 12.41 -6.97
C LEU A 366 -9.83 11.04 -6.51
N ARG A 367 -10.41 10.96 -5.30
CA ARG A 367 -11.08 9.77 -4.79
C ARG A 367 -12.28 9.36 -5.67
N ALA A 368 -13.10 10.33 -6.10
CA ALA A 368 -14.23 10.05 -6.98
C ALA A 368 -13.81 9.48 -8.35
N GLY A 369 -12.59 9.76 -8.80
CA GLY A 369 -11.99 9.18 -10.00
C GLY A 369 -11.46 7.74 -9.85
N GLY A 370 -11.71 7.07 -8.71
CA GLY A 370 -11.27 5.69 -8.47
C GLY A 370 -9.78 5.55 -8.12
N ALA A 371 -9.05 6.64 -7.98
CA ALA A 371 -7.65 6.62 -7.63
C ALA A 371 -7.48 6.62 -6.10
N VAL A 372 -7.36 5.42 -5.52
CA VAL A 372 -7.00 5.26 -4.10
C VAL A 372 -5.49 5.43 -3.97
N PHE A 373 -5.01 6.67 -4.09
CA PHE A 373 -3.63 6.99 -3.75
C PHE A 373 -3.51 6.99 -2.22
N GLY A 374 -2.90 5.94 -1.66
CA GLY A 374 -2.47 5.95 -0.26
C GLY A 374 -1.64 7.21 -0.01
N TRP A 375 -2.04 8.01 0.98
CA TRP A 375 -1.37 9.26 1.32
C TRP A 375 0.04 8.92 1.87
N GLY A 376 1.04 8.88 0.98
CA GLY A 376 2.35 8.29 1.26
C GLY A 376 2.95 7.47 0.10
N PHE A 377 2.16 7.15 -0.94
CA PHE A 377 2.66 6.54 -2.18
C PHE A 377 3.81 7.35 -2.79
N GLN A 378 3.81 8.67 -2.62
CA GLN A 378 4.86 9.57 -3.08
C GLN A 378 6.22 9.26 -2.43
N LEU A 379 6.25 8.81 -1.17
CA LEU A 379 7.49 8.40 -0.50
C LEU A 379 8.07 7.10 -1.09
N SER A 380 7.26 6.31 -1.80
CA SER A 380 7.76 5.11 -2.52
C SER A 380 8.61 5.48 -3.73
N ASN A 381 8.42 6.66 -4.32
CA ASN A 381 9.20 7.12 -5.47
C ASN A 381 10.57 7.67 -5.00
N PRO A 382 11.69 7.04 -5.38
CA PRO A 382 13.02 7.45 -4.93
C PRO A 382 13.37 8.89 -5.29
N THR A 383 12.95 9.37 -6.46
CA THR A 383 13.22 10.74 -6.92
C THR A 383 12.48 11.77 -6.09
N PHE A 384 11.21 11.50 -5.76
CA PHE A 384 10.43 12.39 -4.89
C PHE A 384 11.03 12.44 -3.48
N LEU A 385 11.44 11.29 -2.95
CA LEU A 385 12.08 11.19 -1.63
C LEU A 385 13.40 11.98 -1.58
N VAL A 386 14.25 11.89 -2.61
CA VAL A 386 15.48 12.71 -2.72
C VAL A 386 15.16 14.20 -2.72
N GLY A 387 14.14 14.63 -3.46
CA GLY A 387 13.70 16.03 -3.47
C GLY A 387 13.23 16.52 -2.11
N LEU A 388 12.49 15.69 -1.36
CA LEU A 388 12.03 16.02 -0.01
C LEU A 388 13.18 16.10 0.99
N ILE A 389 14.15 15.19 0.91
CA ILE A 389 15.37 15.20 1.71
C ILE A 389 16.16 16.49 1.43
N ALA A 390 16.35 16.86 0.15
CA ALA A 390 17.03 18.08 -0.24
C ALA A 390 16.34 19.33 0.34
N LEU A 391 15.01 19.40 0.22
CA LEU A 391 14.21 20.51 0.76
C LEU A 391 14.37 20.64 2.29
N PHE A 392 14.23 19.55 3.04
CA PHE A 392 14.35 19.58 4.51
C PHE A 392 15.77 19.91 4.94
N TYR A 393 16.78 19.43 4.22
CA TYR A 393 18.18 19.74 4.50
C TYR A 393 18.48 21.23 4.30
N VAL A 394 18.05 21.82 3.19
CA VAL A 394 18.18 23.26 2.92
C VAL A 394 17.46 24.08 4.00
N MET A 395 16.26 23.66 4.41
CA MET A 395 15.51 24.34 5.45
C MET A 395 16.16 24.20 6.84
N ALA A 396 16.80 23.08 7.15
CA ALA A 396 17.59 22.91 8.37
C ALA A 396 18.81 23.84 8.38
N LEU A 397 19.52 23.98 7.25
CA LEU A 397 20.63 24.93 7.09
C LEU A 397 20.17 26.39 7.26
N ASN A 398 18.95 26.73 6.80
CA ASN A 398 18.35 28.03 7.05
C ASN A 398 18.08 28.28 8.54
N LEU A 399 17.59 27.27 9.27
CA LEU A 399 17.38 27.36 10.73
C LEU A 399 18.70 27.45 11.52
N PHE A 400 19.78 26.81 11.05
CA PHE A 400 21.12 26.97 11.62
C PHE A 400 21.75 28.33 11.33
N GLY A 401 21.13 29.18 10.50
CA GLY A 401 21.64 30.50 10.16
C GLY A 401 22.79 30.47 9.16
N VAL A 402 22.97 29.36 8.42
CA VAL A 402 23.97 29.27 7.33
C VAL A 402 23.63 30.28 6.23
N PHE A 403 22.33 30.52 6.02
CA PHE A 403 21.80 31.60 5.19
C PHE A 403 20.40 31.98 5.68
N GLU A 404 20.03 33.25 5.52
CA GLU A 404 18.71 33.74 5.93
C GLU A 404 17.86 34.09 4.70
N ILE A 405 16.84 33.28 4.43
CA ILE A 405 15.80 33.58 3.41
C ILE A 405 14.99 34.84 3.80
N GLY A 406 15.02 35.20 5.09
CA GLY A 406 14.20 36.23 5.71
C GLY A 406 14.53 37.68 5.37
N VAL A 407 15.52 37.98 4.52
CA VAL A 407 15.79 39.37 4.09
C VAL A 407 15.27 39.63 2.67
N SER A 408 15.42 38.68 1.74
CA SER A 408 15.02 38.87 0.33
C SER A 408 13.55 38.53 0.05
N LEU A 409 12.94 37.56 0.75
CA LEU A 409 11.49 37.32 0.65
C LEU A 409 10.68 38.45 1.31
N THR A 410 11.28 39.12 2.27
CA THR A 410 10.66 40.23 3.03
C THR A 410 10.62 41.50 2.19
N SER A 411 11.59 41.74 1.31
CA SER A 411 11.55 42.86 0.35
C SER A 411 10.61 42.60 -0.85
N ALA A 412 10.53 41.35 -1.33
CA ALA A 412 9.55 40.93 -2.35
C ALA A 412 8.10 40.91 -1.81
N GLY A 413 7.93 40.56 -0.53
CA GLY A 413 6.67 40.68 0.19
C GLY A 413 6.29 42.14 0.50
N GLN A 414 7.27 43.01 0.83
CA GLN A 414 7.06 44.44 1.09
C GLN A 414 6.62 45.22 -0.15
N THR A 415 7.10 44.86 -1.33
CA THR A 415 6.66 45.48 -2.60
C THR A 415 5.21 45.12 -2.95
N VAL A 416 4.75 43.90 -2.63
CA VAL A 416 3.33 43.49 -2.81
C VAL A 416 2.43 43.93 -1.63
N THR A 417 2.97 44.09 -0.42
CA THR A 417 2.23 44.57 0.76
C THR A 417 2.10 46.09 0.86
N SER A 418 2.84 46.85 0.03
CA SER A 418 2.72 48.31 -0.05
C SER A 418 1.39 48.82 -0.63
N LYS A 419 0.54 47.96 -1.22
CA LYS A 419 -0.73 48.35 -1.87
C LYS A 419 -2.02 47.76 -1.27
N GLY A 420 -1.99 47.17 -0.08
CA GLY A 420 -3.24 46.82 0.62
C GLY A 420 -3.02 45.91 1.83
N SER A 421 -3.12 46.49 3.03
CA SER A 421 -2.83 45.81 4.30
C SER A 421 -3.62 44.49 4.53
N TRP A 422 -4.82 44.33 3.94
CA TRP A 422 -5.64 43.12 4.13
C TRP A 422 -5.18 41.93 3.28
N SER A 423 -4.79 42.14 2.02
CA SER A 423 -4.54 41.05 1.07
C SER A 423 -3.27 40.31 1.45
N GLY A 424 -2.27 41.05 1.95
CA GLY A 424 -1.06 40.47 2.51
C GLY A 424 -1.30 39.50 3.68
N SER A 425 -2.34 39.72 4.49
CA SER A 425 -2.65 38.82 5.61
C SER A 425 -3.32 37.52 5.14
N PHE A 426 -4.18 37.60 4.12
CA PHE A 426 -4.77 36.43 3.48
C PHE A 426 -3.71 35.55 2.80
N PHE A 427 -2.88 36.14 1.94
CA PHE A 427 -1.82 35.40 1.23
C PHE A 427 -0.75 34.85 2.17
N SER A 428 -0.49 35.53 3.30
CA SER A 428 0.38 34.99 4.35
C SER A 428 -0.19 33.70 4.97
N GLY A 429 -1.52 33.58 5.10
CA GLY A 429 -2.18 32.35 5.53
C GLY A 429 -2.02 31.21 4.52
N VAL A 430 -2.24 31.51 3.23
CA VAL A 430 -2.03 30.55 2.13
C VAL A 430 -0.58 30.06 2.07
N LEU A 431 0.38 30.99 2.14
CA LEU A 431 1.80 30.66 2.12
C LEU A 431 2.20 29.78 3.31
N ALA A 432 1.67 30.06 4.50
CA ALA A 432 1.90 29.24 5.68
C ALA A 432 1.41 27.80 5.47
N THR A 433 0.22 27.60 4.89
CA THR A 433 -0.30 26.25 4.59
C THR A 433 0.55 25.53 3.54
N VAL A 434 0.96 26.22 2.47
CA VAL A 434 1.80 25.63 1.41
C VAL A 434 3.16 25.18 1.93
N ILE A 435 3.83 26.01 2.74
CA ILE A 435 5.14 25.68 3.33
C ILE A 435 5.03 24.60 4.41
N ALA A 436 3.91 24.54 5.15
CA ALA A 436 3.65 23.50 6.15
C ALA A 436 3.38 22.12 5.53
N THR A 437 2.82 22.08 4.33
CA THR A 437 2.41 20.82 3.68
C THR A 437 3.53 19.77 3.57
N PRO A 438 4.75 20.10 3.08
CA PRO A 438 5.81 19.10 2.94
C PRO A 438 6.29 18.52 4.28
N CYS A 439 6.34 19.31 5.36
CA CYS A 439 6.76 18.81 6.69
C CYS A 439 5.68 17.99 7.39
N SER A 440 4.41 18.28 7.10
CA SER A 440 3.25 17.59 7.66
C SER A 440 3.00 16.23 7.01
N ALA A 441 3.52 16.01 5.80
CA ALA A 441 3.24 14.82 5.00
C ALA A 441 3.53 13.48 5.71
N PRO A 442 4.69 13.28 6.39
CA PRO A 442 4.99 12.03 7.09
C PRO A 442 4.13 11.79 8.33
N LEU A 443 3.76 12.86 9.05
CA LEU A 443 3.02 12.78 10.31
C LEU A 443 1.51 12.65 10.10
N MET A 444 0.99 13.26 9.03
CA MET A 444 -0.44 13.29 8.74
C MET A 444 -0.93 12.09 7.88
N GLY A 445 -0.03 11.20 7.44
CA GLY A 445 -0.40 10.05 6.60
C GLY A 445 -1.53 9.19 7.16
N ALA A 446 -1.47 8.86 8.46
CA ALA A 446 -2.52 8.09 9.13
C ALA A 446 -3.84 8.88 9.27
N ALA A 447 -3.76 10.17 9.63
CA ALA A 447 -4.94 11.01 9.82
C ALA A 447 -5.67 11.29 8.50
N VAL A 448 -4.93 11.57 7.43
CA VAL A 448 -5.49 11.79 6.09
C VAL A 448 -5.94 10.47 5.47
N GLY A 449 -5.22 9.37 5.67
CA GLY A 449 -5.64 8.02 5.27
C GLY A 449 -6.98 7.64 5.88
N PHE A 450 -7.14 7.85 7.19
CA PHE A 450 -8.43 7.69 7.87
C PHE A 450 -9.50 8.65 7.34
N ALA A 451 -9.17 9.93 7.13
CA ALA A 451 -10.14 10.89 6.58
C ALA A 451 -10.63 10.51 5.18
N LEU A 452 -9.82 9.80 4.38
CA LEU A 452 -10.16 9.33 3.04
C LEU A 452 -11.07 8.10 3.04
N THR A 453 -11.12 7.31 4.13
CA THR A 453 -12.07 6.18 4.24
C THR A 453 -13.47 6.65 4.66
N GLN A 454 -13.57 7.82 5.30
CA GLN A 454 -14.82 8.38 5.79
C GLN A 454 -15.71 9.03 4.70
N PRO A 455 -17.02 9.24 4.93
CA PRO A 455 -17.89 9.99 4.02
C PRO A 455 -17.40 11.44 3.79
N ALA A 456 -17.69 12.02 2.62
CA ALA A 456 -17.19 13.34 2.22
C ALA A 456 -17.51 14.47 3.22
N SER A 457 -18.67 14.40 3.88
CA SER A 457 -19.07 15.34 4.94
C SER A 457 -18.15 15.26 6.17
N VAL A 458 -17.78 14.04 6.59
CA VAL A 458 -16.89 13.79 7.72
C VAL A 458 -15.47 14.23 7.40
N SER A 459 -14.97 13.96 6.18
CA SER A 459 -13.64 14.43 5.75
C SER A 459 -13.56 15.97 5.79
N LEU A 460 -14.60 16.67 5.30
CA LEU A 460 -14.65 18.13 5.35
C LEU A 460 -14.67 18.67 6.79
N MET A 461 -15.36 18.01 7.72
CA MET A 461 -15.35 18.38 9.14
C MET A 461 -13.95 18.21 9.74
N ILE A 462 -13.26 17.12 9.44
CA ILE A 462 -11.89 16.85 9.90
C ILE A 462 -10.92 17.91 9.37
N PHE A 463 -10.92 18.20 8.06
CA PHE A 463 -10.07 19.23 7.47
C PHE A 463 -10.40 20.65 7.98
N SER A 464 -11.68 20.91 8.28
CA SER A 464 -12.08 22.19 8.89
C SER A 464 -11.56 22.31 10.33
N SER A 465 -11.65 21.25 11.12
CA SER A 465 -11.11 21.20 12.48
C SER A 465 -9.59 21.38 12.50
N LEU A 466 -8.90 20.71 11.56
CA LEU A 466 -7.45 20.83 11.37
C LEU A 466 -7.03 22.26 10.99
N GLY A 467 -7.69 22.85 9.99
CA GLY A 467 -7.42 24.24 9.58
C GLY A 467 -7.74 25.24 10.69
N PHE A 468 -8.81 25.01 11.45
CA PHE A 468 -9.16 25.83 12.60
C PHE A 468 -8.11 25.71 13.71
N GLY A 469 -7.62 24.51 14.01
CA GLY A 469 -6.51 24.28 14.94
C GLY A 469 -5.24 25.02 14.54
N MET A 470 -4.91 25.04 13.24
CA MET A 470 -3.76 25.80 12.75
C MET A 470 -3.96 27.32 12.90
N ALA A 471 -5.16 27.84 12.62
CA ALA A 471 -5.48 29.27 12.72
C ALA A 471 -5.72 29.75 14.17
N PHE A 472 -6.02 28.83 15.09
CA PHE A 472 -6.45 29.14 16.45
C PHE A 472 -5.47 30.02 17.26
N PRO A 473 -4.14 29.77 17.28
CA PRO A 473 -3.21 30.62 18.02
C PRO A 473 -3.23 32.08 17.56
N TYR A 474 -3.38 32.30 16.26
CA TYR A 474 -3.44 33.66 15.68
C TYR A 474 -4.74 34.37 16.01
N LEU A 475 -5.88 33.68 15.93
CA LEU A 475 -7.17 34.23 16.34
C LEU A 475 -7.18 34.57 17.83
N LEU A 476 -6.54 33.75 18.66
CA LEU A 476 -6.40 33.99 20.10
C LEU A 476 -5.54 35.23 20.39
N LEU A 477 -4.36 35.32 19.78
CA LEU A 477 -3.43 36.45 19.96
C LEU A 477 -4.02 37.77 19.47
N THR A 478 -4.76 37.77 18.36
CA THR A 478 -5.41 38.97 17.83
C THR A 478 -6.68 39.37 18.60
N ARG A 479 -7.37 38.41 19.23
CA ARG A 479 -8.52 38.70 20.11
C ARG A 479 -8.08 39.35 21.42
N PHE A 480 -6.95 38.90 21.98
CA PHE A 480 -6.39 39.33 23.26
C PHE A 480 -5.02 40.03 23.09
N PRO A 481 -5.00 41.30 22.68
CA PRO A 481 -3.74 42.04 22.47
C PRO A 481 -2.87 42.17 23.73
N ALA A 482 -3.45 42.03 24.94
CA ALA A 482 -2.69 41.96 26.19
C ALA A 482 -1.76 40.73 26.27
N LEU A 483 -2.09 39.63 25.58
CA LEU A 483 -1.26 38.42 25.53
C LEU A 483 -0.04 38.62 24.62
N LEU A 484 -0.19 39.42 23.55
CA LEU A 484 0.92 39.82 22.68
C LEU A 484 1.97 40.65 23.44
N MET A 485 1.55 41.49 24.39
CA MET A 485 2.46 42.27 25.23
C MET A 485 3.25 41.44 26.26
N ARG A 486 2.85 40.19 26.51
CA ARG A 486 3.58 39.26 27.40
C ARG A 486 4.60 38.40 26.68
N LEU A 487 4.61 38.39 25.34
CA LEU A 487 5.59 37.61 24.58
C LEU A 487 6.99 38.24 24.76
N PRO A 488 8.04 37.43 25.01
CA PRO A 488 9.40 37.93 25.10
C PRO A 488 9.80 38.57 23.77
N LYS A 489 10.52 39.70 23.85
CA LYS A 489 11.03 40.37 22.64
C LYS A 489 11.96 39.40 21.89
N PRO A 490 11.89 39.36 20.54
CA PRO A 490 12.79 38.53 19.74
C PRO A 490 14.25 38.92 20.03
N GLY A 491 15.07 37.91 20.29
CA GLY A 491 16.45 38.04 20.77
C GLY A 491 17.13 36.68 20.85
N ALA A 492 18.16 36.53 21.70
CA ALA A 492 18.98 35.31 21.78
C ALA A 492 18.18 34.01 22.00
N TRP A 493 17.12 34.05 22.81
CA TRP A 493 16.27 32.87 23.05
C TRP A 493 15.58 32.35 21.77
N MET A 494 15.17 33.25 20.87
CA MET A 494 14.52 32.88 19.62
C MET A 494 15.50 32.20 18.66
N GLU A 495 16.76 32.65 18.62
CA GLU A 495 17.81 31.99 17.84
C GLU A 495 18.15 30.61 18.42
N THR A 496 18.21 30.45 19.75
CA THR A 496 18.41 29.13 20.37
C THR A 496 17.26 28.16 20.04
N MET A 497 16.01 28.64 20.07
CA MET A 497 14.84 27.83 19.67
C MET A 497 14.83 27.49 18.18
N LYS A 498 15.21 28.43 17.31
CA LYS A 498 15.35 28.20 15.87
C LYS A 498 16.41 27.13 15.58
N GLN A 499 17.57 27.21 16.23
CA GLN A 499 18.65 26.23 16.09
C GLN A 499 18.24 24.85 16.63
N SER A 500 17.53 24.78 17.77
CA SER A 500 17.05 23.50 18.31
C SER A 500 16.06 22.80 17.37
N MET A 501 15.15 23.56 16.76
CA MET A 501 14.25 23.07 15.70
C MET A 501 15.00 22.63 14.43
N GLY A 502 16.11 23.30 14.10
CA GLY A 502 17.02 22.89 13.03
C GLY A 502 17.60 21.48 13.24
N PHE A 503 17.97 21.13 14.47
CA PHE A 503 18.43 19.78 14.80
C PHE A 503 17.34 18.71 14.65
N ILE A 504 16.09 19.00 15.04
CA ILE A 504 14.96 18.08 14.84
C ILE A 504 14.71 17.85 13.35
N LEU A 505 14.77 18.91 12.55
CA LEU A 505 14.60 18.82 11.10
C LEU A 505 15.76 18.03 10.45
N ALA A 506 17.01 18.24 10.90
CA ALA A 506 18.15 17.46 10.46
C ALA A 506 18.04 15.97 10.85
N ALA A 507 17.51 15.65 12.04
CA ALA A 507 17.22 14.27 12.44
C ALA A 507 16.18 13.63 11.49
N THR A 508 15.19 14.40 11.05
CA THR A 508 14.21 13.95 10.04
C THR A 508 14.88 13.67 8.69
N VAL A 509 15.85 14.48 8.27
CA VAL A 509 16.65 14.23 7.06
C VAL A 509 17.45 12.94 7.17
N VAL A 510 18.08 12.67 8.33
CA VAL A 510 18.80 11.42 8.59
C VAL A 510 17.85 10.22 8.52
N TRP A 511 16.66 10.34 9.13
CA TRP A 511 15.65 9.30 9.05
C TRP A 511 15.16 9.05 7.61
N LEU A 512 14.86 10.10 6.85
CA LEU A 512 14.46 9.97 5.43
C LEU A 512 15.60 9.38 4.57
N PHE A 513 16.85 9.73 4.86
CA PHE A 513 18.02 9.14 4.20
C PHE A 513 18.15 7.65 4.50
N TRP A 514 17.92 7.23 5.75
CA TRP A 514 17.85 5.82 6.12
C TRP A 514 16.72 5.10 5.37
N VAL A 515 15.53 5.69 5.29
CA VAL A 515 14.40 5.15 4.50
C VAL A 515 14.75 5.04 3.01
N LEU A 516 15.45 6.03 2.44
CA LEU A 516 15.93 5.98 1.06
C LEU A 516 16.92 4.82 0.88
N SER A 517 17.84 4.63 1.83
CA SER A 517 18.85 3.57 1.77
C SER A 517 18.26 2.16 1.82
N ALA A 518 17.14 1.98 2.53
CA ALA A 518 16.41 0.71 2.53
C ALA A 518 15.67 0.43 1.21
N ARG A 519 15.44 1.45 0.36
CA ARG A 519 14.65 1.37 -0.88
C ARG A 519 15.47 1.41 -2.17
N SER A 520 16.71 1.90 -2.11
CA SER A 520 17.54 2.20 -3.29
C SER A 520 18.75 1.28 -3.42
N ALA A 521 19.15 0.93 -4.65
CA ALA A 521 20.40 0.19 -4.88
C ALA A 521 21.62 0.96 -4.33
N SER A 522 22.62 0.21 -3.84
CA SER A 522 23.83 0.75 -3.19
C SER A 522 24.58 1.81 -4.00
N SER A 523 24.43 1.81 -5.33
CA SER A 523 25.04 2.77 -6.26
C SER A 523 24.50 4.21 -6.17
N SER A 524 23.34 4.42 -5.55
CA SER A 524 22.70 5.75 -5.47
C SER A 524 23.03 6.55 -4.21
N LEU A 525 23.48 5.89 -3.13
CA LEU A 525 23.84 6.53 -1.86
C LEU A 525 24.97 7.56 -1.96
N PRO A 526 26.08 7.30 -2.69
CA PRO A 526 27.18 8.27 -2.80
C PRO A 526 26.73 9.59 -3.44
N TRP A 527 25.81 9.54 -4.40
CA TRP A 527 25.27 10.73 -5.07
C TRP A 527 24.47 11.63 -4.12
N VAL A 528 23.77 11.05 -3.15
CA VAL A 528 23.02 11.82 -2.14
C VAL A 528 23.99 12.52 -1.17
N MET A 529 25.12 11.89 -0.82
CA MET A 529 26.14 12.53 0.00
C MET A 529 26.81 13.71 -0.74
N VAL A 530 27.08 13.54 -2.04
CA VAL A 530 27.55 14.64 -2.90
C VAL A 530 26.52 15.76 -2.96
N MET A 531 25.23 15.43 -3.08
CA MET A 531 24.15 16.41 -3.03
C MET A 531 24.14 17.20 -1.71
N PHE A 532 24.29 16.55 -0.55
CA PHE A 532 24.38 17.25 0.73
C PHE A 532 25.56 18.21 0.78
N LEU A 533 26.74 17.77 0.33
CA LEU A 533 27.92 18.62 0.28
C LEU A 533 27.69 19.85 -0.62
N LEU A 534 27.15 19.65 -1.82
CA LEU A 534 26.87 20.73 -2.77
C LEU A 534 25.81 21.70 -2.23
N LEU A 535 24.74 21.20 -1.61
CA LEU A 535 23.70 22.04 -1.01
C LEU A 535 24.24 22.85 0.17
N ALA A 536 25.07 22.25 1.02
CA ALA A 536 25.71 22.95 2.13
C ALA A 536 26.67 24.04 1.62
N LEU A 537 27.49 23.72 0.62
CA LEU A 537 28.42 24.66 -0.01
C LEU A 537 27.67 25.82 -0.68
N ALA A 538 26.63 25.52 -1.48
CA ALA A 538 25.81 26.52 -2.14
C ALA A 538 25.09 27.43 -1.15
N SER A 539 24.53 26.84 -0.08
CA SER A 539 23.85 27.57 1.00
C SER A 539 24.82 28.50 1.73
N TRP A 540 26.02 28.02 2.04
CA TRP A 540 27.06 28.82 2.69
C TRP A 540 27.58 29.94 1.77
N ILE A 541 27.79 29.66 0.48
CA ILE A 541 28.16 30.68 -0.50
C ILE A 541 27.08 31.76 -0.55
N TYR A 542 25.81 31.36 -0.67
CA TYR A 542 24.69 32.28 -0.73
C TYR A 542 24.56 33.11 0.57
N GLY A 543 24.70 32.50 1.75
CA GLY A 543 24.65 33.23 3.01
C GLY A 543 25.80 34.21 3.20
N ARG A 544 27.01 33.85 2.75
CA ARG A 544 28.22 34.67 2.92
C ARG A 544 28.35 35.81 1.91
N TRP A 545 27.95 35.59 0.65
CA TRP A 545 28.12 36.56 -0.44
C TRP A 545 26.79 37.14 -0.96
N GLY A 546 25.64 36.50 -0.70
CA GLY A 546 24.32 37.00 -1.10
C GLY A 546 23.75 38.08 -0.18
N ALA A 547 24.29 38.24 1.03
CA ALA A 547 23.90 39.29 1.99
C ALA A 547 24.58 40.66 1.73
N LEU A 548 25.29 40.83 0.61
CA LEU A 548 25.99 42.07 0.24
C LEU A 548 25.11 43.12 -0.48
N HIS A 549 23.80 42.94 -0.55
CA HIS A 549 22.86 43.94 -1.11
C HIS A 549 21.61 44.14 -0.27
#